data_AF-A0A5C4RBS8-F1
#
_entry.id   AF-A0A5C4RBS8-F1
#
_cell.length_a   1.000
_cell.length_b   1.000
_cell.length_c   1.000
_cell.angle_alpha   90.00
_cell.angle_beta   90.00
_cell.angle_gamma   90.00
#
_symmetry.space_group_name_H-M   'P 1'
#
loop_
_entity.id
_entity.type
_entity.pdbx_description
1 polymer ?
#
loop_
_entity_poly.entity_id
_entity_poly.type
_entity_poly.pdbx_seq_one_letter_code
_entity_poly.pdbx_strand_id
1 'polypeptide(L)'
;MINRIAAFGIELSLTTLFKFPSLKAFAEVMQARKGQLDTILPAIVPVSREGALPLSFAQQRLWFLAQFEGVSETYHIPMALRLSGQLDIMAWQKALDTLFARHEALRSVFVSIDGQPQVR
;
A
#
# COMPACT_ATOMS: atom_id res chain seq x y z
N MET A 1 -5.39 1.44 -14.74
CA MET A 1 -6.46 1.99 -15.59
C MET A 1 -7.35 2.94 -14.81
N ILE A 2 -7.99 2.51 -13.71
CA ILE A 2 -8.84 3.36 -12.85
C ILE A 2 -8.12 4.64 -12.39
N ASN A 3 -6.89 4.55 -11.88
CA ASN A 3 -6.11 5.74 -11.46
C ASN A 3 -5.89 6.76 -12.60
N ARG A 4 -5.81 6.32 -13.85
CA ARG A 4 -5.69 7.24 -15.00
C ARG A 4 -7.02 7.90 -15.34
N ILE A 5 -8.14 7.21 -15.10
CA ILE A 5 -9.49 7.75 -15.31
C ILE A 5 -9.83 8.78 -14.22
N ALA A 6 -9.41 8.53 -12.98
CA ALA A 6 -9.53 9.49 -11.87
C ALA A 6 -8.83 10.83 -12.18
N ALA A 7 -7.71 10.81 -12.93
CA ALA A 7 -7.03 12.04 -13.37
C ALA A 7 -7.88 12.94 -14.29
N PHE A 8 -8.97 12.40 -14.88
CA PHE A 8 -9.95 13.17 -15.65
C PHE A 8 -11.17 13.61 -14.82
N GLY A 9 -11.11 13.46 -13.48
CA GLY A 9 -12.21 13.81 -12.57
C GLY A 9 -13.37 12.83 -12.62
N ILE A 10 -13.13 11.59 -13.06
CA ILE A 10 -14.14 10.53 -13.14
C ILE A 10 -13.70 9.42 -12.19
N GLU A 11 -14.46 9.20 -11.12
CA GLU A 11 -14.30 8.00 -10.29
C GLU A 11 -15.23 6.90 -10.77
N LEU A 12 -14.72 5.66 -10.80
CA LEU A 12 -15.49 4.48 -11.16
C LEU A 12 -15.09 3.34 -10.22
N SER A 13 -16.08 2.58 -9.79
CA SER A 13 -15.81 1.31 -9.12
C SER A 13 -15.11 0.33 -10.06
N LEU A 14 -14.29 -0.55 -9.50
CA LEU A 14 -13.68 -1.65 -10.24
C LEU A 14 -14.74 -2.55 -10.91
N THR A 15 -15.92 -2.71 -10.28
CA THR A 15 -17.03 -3.49 -10.83
C THR A 15 -17.56 -2.94 -12.14
N THR A 16 -17.50 -1.62 -12.37
CA THR A 16 -17.93 -1.02 -13.65
C THR A 16 -17.10 -1.52 -14.83
N LEU A 17 -15.79 -1.75 -14.63
CA LEU A 17 -14.94 -2.32 -15.70
C LEU A 17 -15.40 -3.71 -16.12
N PHE A 18 -15.79 -4.54 -15.16
CA PHE A 18 -16.24 -5.91 -15.45
C PHE A 18 -17.67 -5.97 -15.98
N LYS A 19 -18.53 -5.03 -15.55
CA LYS A 19 -19.91 -4.94 -16.04
C LYS A 19 -19.99 -4.46 -17.50
N PHE A 20 -19.03 -3.62 -17.93
CA PHE A 20 -18.99 -3.07 -19.28
C PHE A 20 -17.62 -3.34 -19.93
N PRO A 21 -17.33 -4.60 -20.32
CA PRO A 21 -16.01 -5.00 -20.82
C PRO A 21 -15.73 -4.55 -22.27
N SER A 22 -16.67 -3.85 -22.90
CA SER A 22 -16.51 -3.23 -24.22
C SER A 22 -16.08 -1.78 -24.08
N LEU A 23 -15.07 -1.35 -24.85
CA LEU A 23 -14.61 0.05 -24.86
C LEU A 23 -15.75 1.03 -25.13
N LYS A 24 -16.66 0.69 -26.06
CA LYS A 24 -17.83 1.53 -26.40
C LYS A 24 -18.77 1.66 -25.20
N ALA A 25 -19.17 0.54 -24.61
CA ALA A 25 -20.09 0.52 -23.48
C ALA A 25 -19.48 1.21 -22.25
N PHE A 26 -18.18 1.02 -22.02
CA PHE A 26 -17.46 1.67 -20.92
C PHE A 26 -17.38 3.19 -21.13
N ALA A 27 -17.10 3.65 -22.35
CA ALA A 27 -17.08 5.08 -22.68
C ALA A 27 -18.45 5.75 -22.50
N GLU A 28 -19.54 5.06 -22.88
CA GLU A 28 -20.91 5.55 -22.66
C GLU A 28 -21.21 5.73 -21.16
N VAL A 29 -20.80 4.77 -20.33
CA VAL A 29 -20.96 4.85 -18.86
C VAL A 29 -20.10 5.96 -18.26
N MET A 30 -18.87 6.13 -18.74
CA MET A 30 -18.00 7.25 -18.33
C MET A 30 -18.62 8.60 -18.65
N GLN A 31 -19.17 8.77 -19.85
CA GLN A 31 -19.77 10.02 -20.27
C GLN A 31 -21.03 10.33 -19.46
N ALA A 32 -21.86 9.32 -19.16
CA ALA A 32 -23.07 9.47 -18.36
C ALA A 32 -22.80 9.87 -16.90
N ARG A 33 -21.63 9.50 -16.36
CA ARG A 33 -21.21 9.84 -14.98
C ARG A 33 -20.40 11.14 -14.88
N LYS A 34 -20.07 11.78 -16.00
CA LYS A 34 -19.27 13.00 -16.02
C LYS A 34 -20.00 14.12 -15.25
N GLY A 35 -19.38 14.63 -14.19
CA GLY A 35 -19.96 15.67 -13.33
C GLY A 35 -20.82 15.14 -12.18
N GLN A 36 -21.00 13.83 -12.05
CA GLN A 36 -21.53 13.23 -10.82
C GLN A 36 -20.39 13.13 -9.80
N LEU A 37 -20.58 13.77 -8.64
CA LEU A 37 -19.73 13.55 -7.48
C LEU A 37 -20.13 12.20 -6.87
N ASP A 38 -19.58 11.11 -7.39
CA ASP A 38 -19.49 9.88 -6.59
C ASP A 38 -18.74 10.22 -5.27
N THR A 39 -18.93 9.43 -4.21
CA THR A 39 -18.27 9.66 -2.91
C THR A 39 -16.76 9.55 -3.06
N ILE A 40 -16.11 10.67 -3.40
CA ILE A 40 -14.66 10.75 -3.55
C ILE A 40 -14.06 10.53 -2.18
N LEU A 41 -13.29 9.46 -2.02
CA LEU A 41 -12.49 9.27 -0.82
C LEU A 41 -11.51 10.44 -0.73
N PRO A 42 -11.29 11.02 0.47
CA PRO A 42 -10.36 12.11 0.62
C PRO A 42 -8.97 11.69 0.14
N ALA A 43 -8.27 12.63 -0.50
CA ALA A 43 -6.91 12.38 -0.97
C ALA A 43 -6.01 11.97 0.20
N ILE A 44 -5.14 10.98 -0.04
CA ILE A 44 -4.10 10.62 0.91
C ILE A 44 -3.04 11.72 0.87
N VAL A 45 -2.99 12.53 1.92
CA VAL A 45 -2.03 13.62 2.08
C VAL A 45 -0.89 13.21 3.00
N PRO A 46 0.29 13.85 2.89
CA PRO A 46 1.33 13.70 3.90
C PRO A 46 0.79 14.05 5.29
N VAL A 47 1.14 13.22 6.28
CA VAL A 47 0.80 13.45 7.69
C VAL A 47 2.08 13.65 8.49
N SER A 48 2.02 14.45 9.56
CA SER A 48 3.18 14.64 10.45
C SER A 48 3.64 13.32 11.05
N ARG A 49 4.93 13.23 11.36
CA ARG A 49 5.55 12.09 12.06
C ARG A 49 5.82 12.38 13.53
N GLU A 50 5.43 13.56 14.02
CA GLU A 50 5.66 14.01 15.41
C GLU A 50 4.57 13.55 16.39
N GLY A 51 3.72 12.59 16.01
CA GLY A 51 2.60 12.12 16.82
C GLY A 51 2.27 10.65 16.60
N ALA A 52 1.18 10.19 17.22
CA ALA A 52 0.72 8.81 17.10
C ALA A 52 0.37 8.48 15.63
N LEU A 53 0.98 7.43 15.11
CA LEU A 53 0.72 6.90 13.77
C LEU A 53 -0.06 5.59 13.91
N PRO A 54 -1.40 5.60 13.78
CA PRO A 54 -2.20 4.40 13.95
C PRO A 54 -1.89 3.40 12.83
N LEU A 55 -1.89 2.13 13.21
CA LEU A 55 -1.75 1.03 12.25
C LEU A 55 -2.98 0.97 11.35
N SER A 56 -2.79 0.54 10.11
CA SER A 56 -3.90 0.07 9.28
C SER A 56 -4.55 -1.17 9.91
N PHE A 57 -5.81 -1.46 9.58
CA PHE A 57 -6.50 -2.65 10.09
C PHE A 57 -5.74 -3.96 9.82
N ALA A 58 -5.09 -4.07 8.66
CA ALA A 58 -4.26 -5.23 8.34
C ALA A 58 -3.03 -5.34 9.26
N GLN A 59 -2.36 -4.22 9.53
CA GLN A 59 -1.24 -4.18 10.46
C GLN A 59 -1.69 -4.48 11.89
N GLN A 60 -2.81 -3.93 12.36
CA GLN A 60 -3.36 -4.23 13.69
C GLN A 60 -3.64 -5.72 13.88
N ARG A 61 -4.24 -6.37 12.88
CA ARG A 61 -4.48 -7.81 12.89
C ARG A 61 -3.17 -8.61 12.99
N LEU A 62 -2.18 -8.30 12.15
CA LEU A 62 -0.90 -9.00 12.17
C LEU A 62 -0.16 -8.78 13.50
N TRP A 63 -0.18 -7.55 14.02
CA TRP A 63 0.40 -7.23 15.32
C TRP A 63 -0.27 -8.03 16.44
N PHE A 64 -1.61 -8.07 16.46
CA PHE A 64 -2.35 -8.88 17.42
C PHE A 64 -1.98 -10.37 17.35
N LEU A 65 -1.92 -10.95 16.14
CA LEU A 65 -1.54 -12.35 15.95
C LEU A 65 -0.11 -12.61 16.44
N ALA A 66 0.83 -11.71 16.14
CA ALA A 66 2.21 -11.83 16.62
C ALA A 66 2.33 -11.74 18.15
N GLN A 67 1.47 -10.95 18.81
CA GLN A 67 1.42 -10.89 20.28
C GLN A 67 0.74 -12.13 20.89
N PHE A 68 -0.28 -12.68 20.21
CA PHE A 68 -1.09 -13.79 20.72
C PHE A 68 -0.42 -15.16 20.52
N GLU A 69 0.13 -15.42 19.33
CA GLU A 69 0.73 -16.70 18.96
C GLU A 69 2.23 -16.78 19.32
N GLY A 70 2.85 -15.64 19.65
CA GLY A 70 4.30 -15.54 19.82
C GLY A 70 5.04 -15.44 18.47
N VAL A 71 6.37 -15.55 18.51
CA VAL A 71 7.20 -15.47 17.29
C VAL A 71 6.89 -16.66 16.37
N SER A 72 6.31 -16.37 15.21
CA SER A 72 5.87 -17.36 14.22
C SER A 72 6.33 -16.96 12.82
N GLU A 73 6.67 -17.95 11.99
CA GLU A 73 7.12 -17.74 10.61
C GLU A 73 5.95 -17.61 9.62
N THR A 74 4.69 -17.79 10.06
CA THR A 74 3.49 -17.81 9.19
C THR A 74 3.38 -16.60 8.26
N TYR A 75 3.87 -15.45 8.68
CA TYR A 75 3.80 -14.19 7.92
C TYR A 75 5.14 -13.74 7.34
N HIS A 76 6.17 -14.59 7.37
CA HIS A 76 7.41 -14.34 6.64
C HIS A 76 7.16 -14.48 5.14
N ILE A 77 7.78 -13.61 4.35
CA ILE A 77 7.77 -13.65 2.88
C ILE A 77 9.20 -13.92 2.41
N PRO A 78 9.73 -15.15 2.58
CA PRO A 78 11.09 -15.46 2.16
C PRO A 78 11.21 -15.40 0.64
N MET A 79 12.33 -14.87 0.16
CA MET A 79 12.66 -14.83 -1.25
C MET A 79 14.13 -15.23 -1.44
N ALA A 80 14.40 -16.02 -2.49
CA ALA A 80 15.75 -16.37 -2.90
C ALA A 80 15.99 -15.91 -4.34
N LEU A 81 17.19 -15.39 -4.60
CA LEU A 81 17.60 -14.91 -5.91
C LEU A 81 18.88 -15.64 -6.33
N ARG A 82 18.91 -16.19 -7.55
CA ARG A 82 20.13 -16.68 -8.18
C ARG A 82 20.65 -15.61 -9.12
N LEU A 83 21.87 -15.13 -8.85
CA LEU A 83 22.57 -14.17 -9.68
C LEU A 83 23.69 -14.89 -10.44
N SER A 84 23.88 -14.55 -11.71
CA SER A 84 24.91 -15.11 -12.57
C SER A 84 25.87 -14.01 -13.01
N GLY A 85 27.17 -14.25 -12.90
CA GLY A 85 28.22 -13.28 -13.22
C GLY A 85 28.88 -12.68 -11.97
N GLN A 86 29.66 -11.62 -12.15
CA GLN A 86 30.31 -10.91 -11.05
C GLN A 86 29.30 -10.01 -10.35
N LEU A 87 29.16 -10.19 -9.03
CA LEU A 87 28.34 -9.32 -8.18
C LEU A 87 29.24 -8.27 -7.53
N ASP A 88 28.98 -7.00 -7.81
CA ASP A 88 29.55 -5.89 -7.03
C ASP A 88 28.81 -5.81 -5.68
N ILE A 89 29.45 -6.33 -4.65
CA ILE A 89 28.90 -6.37 -3.28
C ILE A 89 28.69 -4.95 -2.72
N MET A 90 29.54 -3.99 -3.07
CA MET A 90 29.41 -2.61 -2.58
C MET A 90 28.21 -1.92 -3.21
N ALA A 91 28.02 -2.10 -4.53
CA ALA A 91 26.84 -1.58 -5.22
C ALA A 91 25.56 -2.24 -4.70
N TRP A 92 25.59 -3.56 -4.45
CA TRP A 92 24.47 -4.30 -3.87
C TRP A 92 24.07 -3.77 -2.48
N GLN A 93 25.03 -3.63 -1.57
CA GLN A 93 24.77 -3.09 -0.24
C GLN A 93 24.20 -1.67 -0.31
N LYS A 94 24.79 -0.80 -1.14
CA LYS A 94 24.30 0.57 -1.33
C LYS A 94 22.87 0.62 -1.85
N ALA A 95 22.49 -0.31 -2.73
CA ALA A 95 21.11 -0.40 -3.23
C ALA A 95 20.14 -0.79 -2.10
N LEU A 96 20.50 -1.79 -1.26
CA LEU A 96 19.70 -2.19 -0.11
C LEU A 96 19.57 -1.06 0.92
N ASP A 97 20.67 -0.37 1.24
CA ASP A 97 20.67 0.77 2.15
C ASP A 97 19.78 1.90 1.63
N THR A 98 19.80 2.14 0.32
CA THR A 98 18.95 3.14 -0.33
C THR A 98 17.48 2.76 -0.23
N LEU A 99 17.12 1.48 -0.40
CA LEU A 99 15.75 1.01 -0.20
C LEU A 99 15.31 1.19 1.25
N PHE A 100 16.16 0.81 2.21
CA PHE A 100 15.88 0.95 3.64
C PHE A 100 15.69 2.42 4.04
N ALA A 101 16.55 3.31 3.56
CA ALA A 101 16.42 4.75 3.79
C ALA A 101 15.14 5.34 3.16
N ARG A 102 14.84 4.96 1.91
CA ARG A 102 13.68 5.47 1.14
C ARG A 102 12.33 4.99 1.69
N HIS A 103 12.24 3.75 2.13
CA HIS A 103 10.97 3.13 2.50
C HIS A 103 10.79 3.08 4.02
N GLU A 104 9.95 3.97 4.54
CA GLU A 104 9.62 4.05 5.97
C GLU A 104 9.12 2.72 6.53
N ALA A 105 8.32 1.96 5.76
CA ALA A 105 7.80 0.66 6.16
C ALA A 105 8.87 -0.39 6.51
N LEU A 106 10.09 -0.26 5.96
CA LEU A 106 11.22 -1.15 6.30
C LEU A 106 11.89 -0.77 7.63
N ARG A 107 11.62 0.44 8.12
CA ARG A 107 12.19 1.03 9.35
C ARG A 107 11.17 1.17 10.48
N SER A 108 9.90 0.88 10.21
CA SER A 108 8.81 1.01 11.18
C SER A 108 8.93 -0.02 12.29
N VAL A 109 8.79 0.43 13.54
CA VAL A 109 8.65 -0.44 14.70
C VAL A 109 7.23 -0.29 15.25
N PHE A 110 6.58 -1.41 15.58
CA PHE A 110 5.24 -1.38 16.17
C PHE A 110 5.32 -1.49 17.68
N VAL A 111 4.70 -0.55 18.39
CA VAL A 111 4.66 -0.50 19.86
C VAL A 111 3.22 -0.33 20.35
N SER A 112 2.95 -0.72 21.59
CA SER A 112 1.69 -0.40 22.27
C SER A 112 1.91 0.76 23.25
N ILE A 113 1.12 1.83 23.12
CA ILE A 113 1.07 2.94 24.07
C ILE A 113 -0.37 3.06 24.56
N ASP A 114 -0.59 3.01 25.87
CA ASP A 114 -1.92 3.05 26.50
C ASP A 114 -2.91 2.02 25.90
N GLY A 115 -2.41 0.83 25.55
CA GLY A 115 -3.20 -0.25 24.96
C GLY A 115 -3.52 -0.08 23.47
N GLN A 116 -3.03 0.96 22.81
CA GLN A 116 -3.21 1.20 21.38
C GLN A 116 -1.93 0.89 20.61
N PRO A 117 -1.96 0.01 19.59
CA PRO A 117 -0.80 -0.21 18.75
C PRO A 117 -0.59 0.98 17.81
N GLN A 118 0.65 1.41 17.68
CA GLN A 118 1.08 2.50 16.80
C GLN A 118 2.48 2.27 16.22
N VAL A 119 2.79 2.97 15.13
CA VAL A 119 4.15 3.00 14.55
C VAL A 119 5.01 3.99 15.34
N ARG A 120 6.25 3.58 15.62
CA ARG A 120 7.34 4.39 16.19
C ARG A 120 8.50 4.47 15.22
#